data_AF-A0A7K0WQ32-F1
#
_entry.id   AF-A0A7K0WQ32-F1
#
_cell.length_a   1.000
_cell.length_b   1.000
_cell.length_c   1.000
_cell.angle_alpha   90.00
_cell.angle_beta   90.00
_cell.angle_gamma   90.00
#
_symmetry.space_group_name_H-M   'P 1'
#
loop_
_entity.id
_entity.type
_entity.pdbx_description
1 polymer ?
#
loop_
_entity_poly.entity_id
_entity_poly.type
_entity_poly.pdbx_seq_one_letter_code
_entity_poly.pdbx_strand_id
1 'polypeptide(L)'
;MRFDLIKLITISEPENLEGSSLPELREIRDHYQSLENGLSYARRIVQGRLDTVTVELDRRTQGVTNDDVLERLPDALAAHSRGPGLPRPVRDVEPPEWADEIVLELDEILTPAELGQLTELPAERLTQAALGIGELEQSVSKLRHEMHDRIDRVQDELIGRYKGGASVDDLLL
;
A
#
# COMPACT_ATOMS: atom_id res chain seq x y z
N MET A 1 -13.54 7.88 10.75
CA MET A 1 -12.67 9.06 11.05
C MET A 1 -11.41 8.88 10.21
N ARG A 2 -10.96 9.85 9.40
CA ARG A 2 -9.85 9.62 8.46
C ARG A 2 -8.54 9.36 9.21
N PHE A 3 -7.92 8.21 8.96
CA PHE A 3 -6.63 7.84 9.56
C PHE A 3 -5.52 8.74 9.00
N ASP A 4 -4.77 9.39 9.89
CA ASP A 4 -3.76 10.34 9.49
C ASP A 4 -2.44 9.62 9.17
N LEU A 5 -2.31 9.22 7.91
CA LEU A 5 -1.17 8.47 7.40
C LEU A 5 0.19 9.15 7.65
N ILE A 6 0.24 10.48 7.72
CA ILE A 6 1.50 11.21 7.94
C ILE A 6 2.06 10.93 9.34
N LYS A 7 1.20 10.68 10.33
CA LYS A 7 1.62 10.37 11.71
C LYS A 7 2.36 9.04 11.84
N LEU A 8 2.31 8.18 10.81
CA LEU A 8 3.10 6.95 10.77
C LEU A 8 4.60 7.23 10.65
N ILE A 9 4.99 8.38 10.09
CA ILE A 9 6.39 8.78 10.00
C ILE A 9 6.84 9.29 11.38
N THR A 10 7.26 8.37 12.25
CA THR A 10 7.67 8.69 13.62
C THR A 10 9.16 9.01 13.76
N ILE A 11 9.99 8.62 12.79
CA ILE A 11 11.42 8.96 12.74
C ILE A 11 11.61 10.16 11.81
N SER A 12 12.34 11.17 12.29
CA SER A 12 12.72 12.33 11.48
C SER A 12 13.98 12.02 10.69
N GLU A 13 13.91 12.20 9.37
CA GLU A 13 15.11 12.17 8.53
C GLU A 13 16.03 13.34 8.92
N PRO A 14 17.33 13.10 9.11
CA PRO A 14 18.28 14.17 9.35
C PRO A 14 18.46 15.01 8.08
N GLU A 15 18.62 16.32 8.24
CA GLU A 15 18.84 17.25 7.12
C GLU A 15 20.09 16.90 6.30
N ASN A 16 21.08 16.26 6.94
CA ASN A 16 22.31 15.80 6.29
C ASN A 16 22.56 14.31 6.56
N LEU A 17 22.29 13.47 5.55
CA LEU A 17 22.55 12.04 5.61
C LEU A 17 24.05 11.71 5.65
N GLU A 18 24.91 12.51 5.01
CA GLU A 18 26.37 12.32 5.01
C GLU A 18 26.97 12.47 6.42
N GLY A 19 26.36 13.30 7.27
CA GLY A 19 26.80 13.54 8.65
C GLY A 19 26.29 12.51 9.66
N SER A 20 25.33 11.67 9.27
CA SER A 20 24.71 10.69 10.18
C SER A 20 25.63 9.50 10.44
N SER A 21 25.39 8.69 11.47
CA SER A 21 26.13 7.44 11.68
C SER A 21 25.53 6.28 10.87
N LEU A 22 26.29 5.21 10.63
CA LEU A 22 25.77 4.02 9.95
C LEU A 22 24.60 3.35 10.69
N PRO A 23 24.64 3.20 12.04
CA PRO A 23 23.50 2.70 12.79
C PRO A 23 22.23 3.55 12.62
N GLU A 24 22.33 4.88 12.70
CA GLU A 24 21.19 5.77 12.49
C GLU A 24 20.59 5.63 11.09
N LEU A 25 21.43 5.58 10.04
CA LEU A 25 20.96 5.37 8.67
C LEU A 25 20.26 4.00 8.48
N ARG A 26 20.74 2.96 9.16
CA ARG A 26 20.10 1.63 9.14
C ARG A 26 18.75 1.67 9.85
N GLU A 27 18.68 2.30 11.03
CA GLU A 27 17.42 2.45 11.79
C GLU A 27 16.37 3.22 10.97
N ILE A 28 16.75 4.34 10.35
CA ILE A 28 15.86 5.12 9.48
C ILE A 28 15.38 4.27 8.29
N ARG A 29 16.30 3.57 7.61
CA ARG A 29 15.96 2.69 6.50
C ARG A 29 14.98 1.61 6.92
N ASP A 30 15.22 0.94 8.03
CA ASP A 30 14.42 -0.18 8.50
C ASP A 30 13.02 0.30 8.92
N HIS A 31 12.93 1.48 9.54
CA HIS A 31 11.65 2.14 9.82
C HIS A 31 10.86 2.45 8.55
N TYR A 32 11.48 3.09 7.56
CA TYR A 32 10.79 3.38 6.29
C TYR A 32 10.39 2.12 5.53
N GLN A 33 11.21 1.07 5.54
CA GLN A 33 10.86 -0.22 4.94
C GLN A 33 9.65 -0.86 5.65
N SER A 34 9.59 -0.80 6.98
CA SER A 34 8.42 -1.27 7.74
C SER A 34 7.15 -0.51 7.34
N LEU A 35 7.23 0.83 7.25
CA LEU A 35 6.11 1.65 6.78
C LEU A 35 5.68 1.29 5.36
N GLU A 36 6.62 1.18 4.44
CA GLU A 36 6.34 0.83 3.05
C GLU A 36 5.68 -0.55 2.92
N ASN A 37 6.15 -1.54 3.69
CA ASN A 37 5.56 -2.88 3.70
C ASN A 37 4.08 -2.83 4.13
N GLY A 38 3.77 -2.12 5.23
CA GLY A 38 2.39 -1.95 5.69
C GLY A 38 1.51 -1.21 4.67
N LEU A 39 2.05 -0.15 4.03
CA LEU A 39 1.32 0.60 3.00
C LEU A 39 1.07 -0.26 1.75
N SER A 40 2.06 -1.05 1.33
CA SER A 40 1.94 -1.99 0.21
C SER A 40 0.92 -3.10 0.50
N TYR A 41 0.83 -3.58 1.75
CA TYR A 41 -0.20 -4.51 2.18
C TYR A 41 -1.60 -3.87 2.12
N ALA A 42 -1.80 -2.76 2.83
CA ALA A 42 -3.09 -2.08 2.89
C ALA A 42 -3.57 -1.66 1.49
N ARG A 43 -2.66 -1.13 0.65
CA ARG A 43 -2.96 -0.76 -0.73
C ARG A 43 -3.53 -1.91 -1.55
N ARG A 44 -2.99 -3.13 -1.43
CA ARG A 44 -3.51 -4.29 -2.17
C ARG A 44 -4.95 -4.61 -1.77
N ILE A 45 -5.29 -4.48 -0.49
CA ILE A 45 -6.65 -4.71 0.00
C ILE A 45 -7.60 -3.63 -0.55
N VAL A 46 -7.19 -2.35 -0.46
CA VAL A 46 -7.95 -1.22 -0.98
C VAL A 46 -8.20 -1.37 -2.49
N GLN A 47 -7.16 -1.71 -3.26
CA GLN A 47 -7.26 -1.96 -4.70
C GLN A 47 -8.21 -3.11 -5.02
N GLY A 48 -8.09 -4.25 -4.32
CA GLY A 48 -8.98 -5.38 -4.56
C GLY A 48 -10.46 -5.03 -4.33
N ARG A 49 -10.75 -4.19 -3.33
CA ARG A 49 -12.12 -3.71 -3.09
C ARG A 49 -12.56 -2.72 -4.17
N LEU A 50 -11.69 -1.81 -4.61
CA LEU A 50 -11.98 -0.88 -5.71
C LEU A 50 -12.28 -1.62 -7.02
N ASP A 51 -11.48 -2.63 -7.35
CA ASP A 51 -11.66 -3.48 -8.53
C ASP A 51 -13.01 -4.18 -8.48
N THR A 52 -13.35 -4.74 -7.32
CA THR A 52 -14.63 -5.43 -7.10
C THR A 52 -15.82 -4.50 -7.35
N VAL A 53 -15.79 -3.28 -6.80
CA VAL A 53 -16.84 -2.26 -7.02
C VAL A 53 -16.89 -1.83 -8.49
N THR A 54 -15.74 -1.63 -9.12
CA THR A 54 -15.63 -1.18 -10.52
C THR A 54 -16.17 -2.22 -11.49
N VAL A 55 -15.89 -3.51 -11.25
CA VAL A 55 -16.44 -4.62 -12.06
C VAL A 55 -17.97 -4.61 -12.06
N GLU A 56 -18.60 -4.40 -10.90
CA GLU A 56 -20.07 -4.33 -10.82
C GLU A 56 -20.63 -3.08 -11.50
N LEU A 57 -19.98 -1.92 -11.36
CA LEU A 57 -20.38 -0.69 -12.07
C LEU A 57 -20.30 -0.87 -13.60
N ASP A 58 -19.23 -1.49 -14.09
CA ASP A 58 -19.03 -1.79 -15.51
C ASP A 58 -20.07 -2.79 -16.02
N ARG A 59 -20.35 -3.84 -15.25
CA ARG A 59 -21.40 -4.84 -15.56
C ARG A 59 -22.76 -4.18 -15.76
N ARG A 60 -23.15 -3.25 -14.87
CA ARG A 60 -24.41 -2.50 -14.97
C ARG A 60 -24.45 -1.61 -16.20
N THR A 61 -23.35 -0.91 -16.49
CA THR A 61 -23.25 -0.03 -17.67
C THR A 61 -23.36 -0.81 -18.97
N GLN A 62 -22.87 -2.05 -19.01
CA GLN A 62 -22.94 -2.96 -20.16
C GLN A 62 -24.30 -3.69 -20.29
N GLY A 63 -25.20 -3.55 -19.32
CA GLY A 63 -26.51 -4.21 -19.33
C GLY A 63 -26.47 -5.73 -19.16
N VAL A 64 -25.36 -6.27 -18.60
CA VAL A 64 -25.18 -7.71 -18.39
C VAL A 64 -25.88 -8.13 -17.10
N THR A 65 -26.85 -9.06 -17.20
CA THR A 65 -27.76 -9.40 -16.08
C THR A 65 -27.38 -10.67 -15.31
N ASN A 66 -26.48 -11.53 -15.80
CA ASN A 66 -26.06 -12.76 -15.10
C ASN A 66 -24.92 -12.52 -14.08
N ASP A 67 -24.62 -13.55 -13.27
CA ASP A 67 -23.64 -13.68 -12.15
C ASP A 67 -22.14 -13.44 -12.52
N ASP A 68 -21.90 -12.65 -13.56
CA ASP A 68 -20.61 -12.37 -14.21
C ASP A 68 -19.57 -11.66 -13.30
N VAL A 69 -19.98 -11.03 -12.19
CA VAL A 69 -19.03 -10.35 -11.29
C VAL A 69 -18.00 -11.34 -10.76
N LEU A 70 -18.45 -12.49 -10.25
CA LEU A 70 -17.55 -13.51 -9.72
C LEU A 70 -16.64 -14.11 -10.81
N GLU A 71 -17.13 -14.21 -12.05
CA GLU A 71 -16.38 -14.71 -13.19
C GLU A 71 -15.29 -13.72 -13.65
N ARG A 72 -15.52 -12.41 -13.50
CA ARG A 72 -14.60 -11.33 -13.91
C ARG A 72 -13.62 -10.90 -12.82
N LEU A 73 -13.90 -11.21 -11.56
CA LEU A 73 -13.03 -10.86 -10.44
C LEU A 73 -11.59 -11.39 -10.56
N PRO A 74 -11.34 -12.65 -10.97
CA PRO A 74 -9.98 -13.15 -11.12
C PRO A 74 -9.12 -12.28 -12.06
N ASP A 75 -9.69 -11.86 -13.19
CA ASP A 75 -8.99 -11.02 -14.17
C ASP A 75 -8.78 -9.59 -13.66
N ALA A 76 -9.80 -9.01 -13.01
CA ALA A 76 -9.71 -7.66 -12.43
C ALA A 76 -8.63 -7.57 -11.34
N LEU A 77 -8.62 -8.52 -10.39
CA LEU A 77 -7.63 -8.58 -9.32
C LEU A 77 -6.22 -8.90 -9.86
N ALA A 78 -6.10 -9.68 -10.94
CA ALA A 78 -4.82 -9.99 -11.56
C ALA A 78 -4.16 -8.79 -12.23
N ALA A 79 -4.91 -7.74 -12.60
CA ALA A 79 -4.36 -6.54 -13.24
C ALA A 79 -3.28 -5.86 -12.38
N HIS A 80 -3.44 -5.89 -11.06
CA HIS A 80 -2.52 -5.28 -10.09
C HIS A 80 -1.31 -6.16 -9.73
N SER A 81 -1.31 -7.41 -10.18
CA SER A 81 -0.24 -8.38 -9.89
C SER A 81 0.97 -8.23 -10.82
N ARG A 82 0.82 -7.53 -11.95
CA ARG A 82 1.87 -7.35 -12.98
C ARG A 82 2.45 -5.93 -12.95
N GLY A 83 3.01 -5.54 -11.82
CA GLY A 83 3.79 -4.29 -11.73
C GLY A 83 5.11 -4.39 -12.51
N PRO A 84 5.64 -3.28 -13.08
CA PRO A 84 6.96 -3.23 -13.67
C PRO A 84 8.00 -3.27 -12.54
N GLY A 85 8.34 -4.46 -12.06
CA GLY A 85 9.32 -4.65 -11.01
C GLY A 85 9.96 -6.03 -11.11
N LEU A 86 11.23 -6.12 -10.72
CA LEU A 86 11.90 -7.42 -10.56
C LEU A 86 11.13 -8.25 -9.52
N PRO A 87 11.05 -9.59 -9.68
CA PRO A 87 10.53 -10.45 -8.63
C PRO A 87 11.30 -10.21 -7.33
N ARG A 88 10.64 -9.64 -6.32
CA ARG A 88 11.22 -9.56 -4.97
C ARG A 88 11.03 -10.92 -4.30
N PRO A 89 12.04 -11.43 -3.57
CA PRO A 89 11.87 -12.61 -2.72
C PRO A 89 10.64 -12.42 -1.84
N VAL A 90 9.85 -13.49 -1.66
CA VAL A 90 8.79 -13.51 -0.65
C VAL A 90 9.47 -13.32 0.69
N ARG A 91 9.24 -12.16 1.31
CA ARG A 91 9.62 -11.93 2.70
C ARG A 91 8.36 -12.19 3.51
N ASP A 92 8.39 -13.19 4.39
CA ASP A 92 7.39 -13.34 5.43
C ASP A 92 7.54 -12.16 6.39
N VAL A 93 6.87 -11.06 6.06
CA VAL A 93 6.77 -9.89 6.92
C VAL A 93 5.31 -9.78 7.27
N GLU A 94 4.99 -10.01 8.54
CA GLU A 94 3.69 -9.66 9.09
C GLU A 94 3.51 -8.15 8.94
N PRO A 95 2.43 -7.69 8.28
CA PRO A 95 2.18 -6.27 8.16
C PRO A 95 2.02 -5.67 9.57
N PRO A 96 2.51 -4.45 9.80
CA PRO A 96 2.38 -3.81 11.10
C PRO A 96 0.90 -3.56 11.45
N GLU A 97 0.54 -3.65 12.74
CA GLU A 97 -0.85 -3.55 13.22
C GLU A 97 -1.58 -2.29 12.73
N TRP A 98 -0.88 -1.15 12.58
CA TRP A 98 -1.49 0.08 12.08
C TRP A 98 -2.02 -0.05 10.64
N ALA A 99 -1.56 -1.02 9.85
CA ALA A 99 -2.06 -1.24 8.50
C ALA A 99 -3.54 -1.67 8.52
N ASP A 100 -3.98 -2.32 9.61
CA ASP A 100 -5.38 -2.69 9.81
C ASP A 100 -6.27 -1.46 10.03
N GLU A 101 -5.73 -0.33 10.51
CA GLU A 101 -6.50 0.93 10.62
C GLU A 101 -6.96 1.43 9.24
N ILE A 102 -6.16 1.22 8.20
CA ILE A 102 -6.54 1.55 6.82
C ILE A 102 -7.64 0.59 6.33
N VAL A 103 -7.58 -0.68 6.74
CA VAL A 103 -8.61 -1.67 6.41
C VAL A 103 -9.91 -1.35 7.13
N LEU A 104 -9.84 -0.89 8.38
CA LEU A 104 -11.00 -0.41 9.14
C LEU A 104 -11.61 0.84 8.48
N GLU A 105 -10.80 1.81 8.04
CA GLU A 105 -11.30 2.96 7.28
C GLU A 105 -11.96 2.51 5.97
N LEU A 106 -11.39 1.52 5.28
CA LEU A 106 -11.99 0.93 4.08
C LEU A 106 -13.35 0.28 4.38
N ASP A 107 -13.49 -0.40 5.52
CA ASP A 107 -14.75 -0.97 6.01
C ASP A 107 -15.79 0.10 6.38
N GLU A 108 -15.37 1.29 6.82
CA GLU A 108 -16.26 2.44 6.99
C GLU A 108 -16.81 2.95 5.64
N ILE A 109 -16.01 2.88 4.56
CA ILE A 109 -16.41 3.34 3.21
C ILE A 109 -17.35 2.34 2.51
N LEU A 110 -17.06 1.05 2.63
CA LEU A 110 -17.89 -0.04 2.12
C LEU A 110 -17.79 -1.23 3.08
N THR A 111 -18.88 -1.50 3.79
CA THR A 111 -18.87 -2.50 4.86
C THR A 111 -18.72 -3.92 4.30
N PRO A 112 -18.24 -4.89 5.10
CA PRO A 112 -18.18 -6.29 4.67
C PRO A 112 -19.53 -6.87 4.23
N ALA A 113 -20.63 -6.43 4.86
CA ALA A 113 -21.98 -6.84 4.48
C ALA A 113 -22.40 -6.30 3.11
N GLU A 114 -22.15 -5.01 2.86
CA GLU A 114 -22.40 -4.39 1.56
C GLU A 114 -21.54 -5.00 0.45
N LEU A 115 -20.27 -5.31 0.74
CA LEU A 115 -19.39 -6.00 -0.19
C LEU A 115 -19.93 -7.39 -0.56
N GLY A 116 -20.49 -8.12 0.40
CA GLY A 116 -21.11 -9.43 0.17
C GLY A 116 -22.42 -9.38 -0.63
N GLN A 117 -23.06 -8.21 -0.72
CA GLN A 117 -24.34 -7.99 -1.41
C GLN A 117 -24.22 -6.92 -2.50
N LEU A 118 -23.04 -6.83 -3.11
CA LEU A 118 -22.68 -5.74 -4.02
C LEU A 118 -23.66 -5.57 -5.20
N THR A 119 -24.17 -6.68 -5.72
CA THR A 119 -25.14 -6.72 -6.83
C THR A 119 -26.52 -6.18 -6.44
N GLU A 120 -26.84 -6.15 -5.15
CA GLU A 120 -28.11 -5.64 -4.61
C GLU A 120 -28.03 -4.14 -4.25
N LEU A 121 -26.82 -3.56 -4.19
CA LEU A 121 -26.65 -2.16 -3.81
C LEU A 121 -27.20 -1.20 -4.88
N PRO A 122 -27.72 -0.02 -4.49
CA PRO A 122 -28.06 1.05 -5.43
C PRO A 122 -26.84 1.54 -6.22
N ALA A 123 -27.05 1.96 -7.46
CA ALA A 123 -25.96 2.44 -8.34
C ALA A 123 -25.25 3.67 -7.74
N GLU A 124 -26.00 4.53 -7.06
CA GLU A 124 -25.48 5.71 -6.36
C GLU A 124 -24.55 5.31 -5.21
N ARG A 125 -24.91 4.25 -4.45
CA ARG A 125 -24.09 3.74 -3.34
C ARG A 125 -22.78 3.14 -3.83
N LEU A 126 -22.81 2.39 -4.93
CA LEU A 126 -21.61 1.85 -5.59
C LEU A 126 -20.69 2.96 -6.11
N THR A 127 -21.28 3.98 -6.73
CA THR A 127 -20.51 5.14 -7.22
C THR A 127 -19.85 5.89 -6.08
N GLN A 128 -20.57 6.11 -4.97
CA GLN A 128 -19.98 6.72 -3.77
C GLN A 128 -18.87 5.85 -3.14
N ALA A 129 -19.07 4.53 -3.09
CA ALA A 129 -18.03 3.61 -2.63
C ALA A 129 -16.78 3.70 -3.51
N ALA A 130 -16.93 3.63 -4.84
CA ALA A 130 -15.81 3.71 -5.77
C ALA A 130 -15.01 5.01 -5.61
N LEU A 131 -15.70 6.15 -5.47
CA LEU A 131 -15.06 7.44 -5.22
C LEU A 131 -14.28 7.44 -3.90
N GLY A 132 -14.92 7.04 -2.79
CA GLY A 132 -14.28 7.02 -1.48
C GLY A 132 -13.08 6.06 -1.40
N ILE A 133 -13.24 4.84 -1.93
CA ILE A 133 -12.17 3.84 -1.99
C ILE A 133 -11.02 4.36 -2.87
N GLY A 134 -11.34 5.01 -4.00
CA GLY A 134 -10.35 5.63 -4.88
C GLY A 134 -9.54 6.74 -4.21
N GLU A 135 -10.18 7.59 -3.41
CA GLU A 135 -9.48 8.61 -2.62
C GLU A 135 -8.56 8.01 -1.55
N LEU A 136 -8.99 6.92 -0.90
CA LEU A 136 -8.17 6.20 0.06
C LEU A 136 -6.96 5.54 -0.64
N GLU A 137 -7.18 4.88 -1.77
CA GLU A 137 -6.12 4.27 -2.59
C GLU A 137 -5.06 5.31 -2.96
N GLN A 138 -5.48 6.47 -3.46
CA GLN A 138 -4.57 7.54 -3.86
C GLN A 138 -3.74 8.05 -2.67
N SER A 139 -4.36 8.18 -1.49
CA SER A 139 -3.69 8.64 -0.27
C SER A 139 -2.61 7.64 0.18
N VAL A 140 -2.95 6.34 0.21
CA VAL A 140 -2.01 5.26 0.55
C VAL A 140 -0.90 5.17 -0.49
N SER A 141 -1.25 5.20 -1.78
CA SER A 141 -0.31 5.19 -2.90
C SER A 141 0.69 6.34 -2.82
N LYS A 142 0.24 7.56 -2.51
CA LYS A 142 1.11 8.74 -2.40
C LYS A 142 2.15 8.55 -1.30
N LEU A 143 1.73 8.16 -0.10
CA LEU A 143 2.66 7.95 1.01
C LEU A 143 3.62 6.79 0.72
N ARG A 144 3.14 5.72 0.08
CA ARG A 144 3.97 4.57 -0.30
C ARG A 144 5.10 4.99 -1.25
N HIS A 145 4.80 5.81 -2.26
CA HIS A 145 5.82 6.35 -3.16
C HIS A 145 6.81 7.24 -2.39
N GLU A 146 6.33 8.09 -1.49
CA GLU A 146 7.20 8.90 -0.64
C GLU A 146 8.15 8.03 0.22
N MET A 147 7.68 6.89 0.73
CA MET A 147 8.53 5.93 1.45
C MET A 147 9.56 5.29 0.53
N HIS A 148 9.21 4.93 -0.71
CA HIS A 148 10.20 4.46 -1.70
C HIS A 148 11.29 5.49 -1.96
N ASP A 149 10.92 6.75 -2.22
CA ASP A 149 11.87 7.82 -2.47
C ASP A 149 12.81 8.03 -1.26
N ARG A 150 12.28 7.96 -0.04
CA ARG A 150 13.07 8.06 1.20
C ARG A 150 13.99 6.85 1.41
N ILE A 151 13.50 5.64 1.17
CA ILE A 151 14.31 4.41 1.25
C ILE A 151 15.46 4.46 0.27
N ASP A 152 15.21 4.84 -0.99
CA ASP A 152 16.23 4.89 -2.03
C ASP A 152 17.34 5.89 -1.67
N ARG A 153 16.98 7.09 -1.17
CA ARG A 153 17.97 8.08 -0.70
C ARG A 153 18.87 7.54 0.42
N VAL A 154 18.28 6.91 1.45
CA VAL A 154 19.05 6.37 2.58
C VAL A 154 19.90 5.17 2.15
N GLN A 155 19.38 4.34 1.24
CA GLN A 155 20.11 3.21 0.68
C GLN A 155 21.31 3.65 -0.17
N ASP A 156 21.16 4.70 -0.98
CA ASP A 156 22.25 5.25 -1.79
C ASP A 156 23.40 5.75 -0.91
N GLU A 157 23.10 6.46 0.18
CA GLU A 157 24.10 6.89 1.16
C GLU A 157 24.81 5.71 1.82
N LEU A 158 24.04 4.71 2.29
CA LEU A 158 24.62 3.48 2.87
C LEU A 158 25.55 2.76 1.87
N ILE A 159 25.13 2.60 0.62
CA ILE A 159 25.95 2.00 -0.45
C ILE A 159 27.21 2.82 -0.70
N GLY A 160 27.11 4.15 -0.71
CA GLY A 160 28.24 5.06 -0.83
C GLY A 160 29.29 4.82 0.27
N ARG A 161 28.85 4.69 1.52
CA ARG A 161 29.75 4.43 2.67
C ARG A 161 30.43 3.08 2.63
N TYR A 162 29.72 2.02 2.25
CA TYR A 162 30.34 0.70 2.10
C TYR A 162 31.38 0.70 0.97
N LYS A 163 31.11 1.38 -0.14
CA LYS A 163 32.11 1.57 -1.22
C LYS A 163 33.30 2.42 -0.75
N GLY A 164 33.09 3.33 0.19
CA GLY A 164 34.12 4.18 0.80
C GLY A 164 34.97 3.51 1.88
N GLY A 165 34.74 2.23 2.20
CA GLY A 165 35.57 1.45 3.13
C GLY A 165 34.99 1.25 4.54
N ALA A 166 33.70 1.56 4.76
CA ALA A 166 33.02 1.16 6.00
C ALA A 166 32.99 -0.38 6.14
N SER A 167 33.28 -0.90 7.34
CA SER A 167 33.28 -2.35 7.57
C SER A 167 31.87 -2.94 7.51
N VAL A 168 31.78 -4.11 6.89
CA VAL A 168 30.57 -4.95 6.82
C VAL A 168 30.41 -5.76 8.12
N ASP A 169 31.45 -5.86 8.96
CA ASP A 169 31.43 -6.62 10.21
C ASP A 169 30.34 -6.14 11.19
N ASP A 170 29.94 -4.86 11.10
CA ASP A 170 28.85 -4.27 11.89
C ASP A 170 27.45 -4.78 11.47
N LEU A 171 27.33 -5.65 10.47
CA LEU A 171 26.07 -6.32 10.08
C LEU A 171 25.93 -7.73 10.68
N LEU A 172 26.93 -8.20 11.43
CA LEU A 172 26.99 -9.54 12.02
C LEU A 172 26.74 -9.56 13.54
N LEU A 173 26.39 -8.42 14.13
CA LEU A 173 25.98 -8.25 15.53
C LEU A 173 24.46 -8.07 15.61
#